data_AF-A0AAE4ZAV4-F1
#
_entry.id   AF-A0AAE4ZAV4-F1
#
_cell.length_a   1.000
_cell.length_b   1.000
_cell.length_c   1.000
_cell.angle_alpha   90.00
_cell.angle_beta   90.00
_cell.angle_gamma   90.00
#
_symmetry.space_group_name_H-M   'P 1'
#
loop_
_entity.id
_entity.type
_entity.pdbx_description
1 polymer ?
#
loop_
_entity_poly.entity_id
_entity_poly.type
_entity_poly.pdbx_seq_one_letter_code
_entity_poly.pdbx_strand_id
1 'polypeptide(L)'
;MIRRILGTAALPALLIAVAVPATGQEAQEDSAQLRRPAPQRGMMHRGMMHRGMMRRGMGPMQQSGAAMRMGGLMGPGHVGPRFLIGLKDELELSDEQVTRLEGIQESHHALMTGLREQMQKGHEALREARIADDYGAMEEAIEEVGRTRTQMARSMLDVERQTQSVLSADQRAKLDSWREGARLFLRRGLEMRRGMRGEGDGPGMRMRQRRHQPPGNG
;
A
#
# COMPACT_ATOMS: atom_id res chain seq x y z
N MET A 1 24.62 -51.52 -32.50
CA MET A 1 23.46 -50.98 -33.26
C MET A 1 22.29 -50.82 -32.30
N ILE A 2 22.00 -49.60 -31.85
CA ILE A 2 20.90 -49.32 -30.90
C ILE A 2 19.92 -48.39 -31.60
N ARG A 3 18.74 -48.92 -31.96
CA ARG A 3 17.66 -48.16 -32.60
C ARG A 3 16.96 -47.28 -31.57
N ARG A 4 17.07 -45.96 -31.73
CA ARG A 4 16.28 -44.97 -30.99
C ARG A 4 14.87 -44.92 -31.57
N ILE A 5 13.88 -45.28 -30.76
CA ILE A 5 12.46 -45.13 -31.09
C ILE A 5 12.08 -43.68 -30.78
N LEU A 6 11.88 -42.89 -31.83
CA LEU A 6 11.27 -41.56 -31.78
C LEU A 6 9.76 -41.74 -31.54
N GLY A 7 9.35 -41.65 -30.28
CA GLY A 7 7.93 -41.55 -29.91
C GLY A 7 7.46 -40.11 -30.08
N THR A 8 6.76 -39.84 -31.18
CA THR A 8 5.95 -38.64 -31.37
C THR A 8 4.78 -38.66 -30.40
N ALA A 9 4.95 -38.04 -29.23
CA ALA A 9 3.86 -37.77 -28.31
C ALA A 9 3.03 -36.60 -28.88
N ALA A 10 1.89 -36.93 -29.50
CA ALA A 10 0.86 -35.96 -29.83
C ALA A 10 0.28 -35.43 -28.52
N LEU A 11 0.56 -34.16 -28.22
CA LEU A 11 -0.05 -33.44 -27.10
C LEU A 11 -1.54 -33.24 -27.41
N PRO A 12 -2.47 -33.72 -26.57
CA PRO A 12 -3.87 -33.34 -26.71
C PRO A 12 -4.01 -31.86 -26.34
N ALA A 13 -4.40 -31.05 -27.32
CA ALA A 13 -4.85 -29.69 -27.10
C ALA A 13 -6.15 -29.73 -26.28
N LEU A 14 -6.01 -29.67 -24.95
CA LEU A 14 -7.15 -29.61 -24.03
C LEU A 14 -7.72 -28.20 -24.10
N LEU A 15 -8.70 -28.01 -24.98
CA LEU A 15 -9.48 -26.79 -25.15
C LEU A 15 -10.44 -26.68 -23.96
N ILE A 16 -10.00 -26.02 -22.88
CA ILE A 16 -10.86 -25.72 -21.74
C ILE A 16 -11.79 -24.57 -22.17
N ALA A 17 -12.98 -24.93 -22.64
CA ALA A 17 -14.09 -24.02 -22.80
C ALA A 17 -14.54 -23.56 -21.40
N VAL A 18 -14.10 -22.38 -20.99
CA VAL A 18 -14.65 -21.72 -19.80
C VAL A 18 -16.05 -21.25 -20.18
N ALA A 19 -17.06 -22.03 -19.80
CA ALA A 19 -18.45 -21.62 -19.88
C ALA A 19 -18.66 -20.43 -18.94
N VAL A 20 -18.69 -19.23 -19.52
CA VAL A 20 -19.14 -18.02 -18.83
C VAL A 20 -20.63 -18.22 -18.56
N PRO A 21 -21.09 -18.28 -17.29
CA PRO A 21 -22.51 -18.24 -17.03
C PRO A 21 -23.03 -16.87 -17.49
N ALA A 22 -23.83 -16.88 -18.54
CA ALA A 22 -24.64 -15.75 -18.95
C ALA A 22 -25.70 -15.54 -17.85
N THR A 23 -25.34 -14.80 -16.80
CA THR A 23 -26.31 -14.29 -15.83
C THR A 23 -27.13 -13.22 -16.53
N GLY A 24 -28.42 -13.50 -16.63
CA GLY A 24 -29.43 -12.77 -17.37
C GLY A 24 -29.42 -11.26 -17.17
N GLN A 25 -29.66 -10.57 -18.29
CA GLN A 25 -30.47 -9.37 -18.31
C GLN A 25 -31.82 -9.65 -17.64
N GLU A 26 -32.15 -8.91 -16.59
CA GLU A 26 -33.52 -8.47 -16.33
C GLU A 26 -33.49 -7.31 -15.31
N ALA A 27 -34.48 -6.41 -15.43
CA ALA A 27 -34.73 -5.19 -14.65
C ALA A 27 -34.06 -3.89 -15.17
N GLN A 28 -34.60 -3.41 -16.28
CA GLN A 28 -34.64 -1.99 -16.63
C GLN A 28 -35.68 -1.31 -15.71
N GLU A 29 -35.25 -0.88 -14.52
CA GLU A 29 -36.08 -0.04 -13.64
C GLU A 29 -35.95 1.44 -14.03
N ASP A 30 -37.01 1.85 -14.72
CA ASP A 30 -37.45 3.21 -14.94
C ASP A 30 -37.47 4.02 -13.63
N SER A 31 -36.38 4.76 -13.37
CA SER A 31 -36.32 5.77 -12.31
C SER A 31 -36.14 7.15 -12.94
N ALA A 32 -37.24 7.58 -13.53
CA ALA A 32 -37.57 8.98 -13.69
C ALA A 32 -37.24 9.80 -12.42
N GLN A 33 -36.62 10.95 -12.64
CA GLN A 33 -36.84 12.17 -11.85
C GLN A 33 -36.43 12.18 -10.38
N LEU A 34 -35.14 12.40 -10.11
CA LEU A 34 -34.74 13.27 -9.00
C LEU A 34 -33.76 14.34 -9.51
N ARG A 35 -34.36 15.46 -9.93
CA ARG A 35 -33.69 16.74 -10.15
C ARG A 35 -32.97 17.13 -8.86
N ARG A 36 -31.63 17.08 -8.88
CA ARG A 36 -30.80 17.71 -7.85
C ARG A 36 -30.81 19.23 -8.08
N PRO A 37 -31.25 20.06 -7.12
CA PRO A 37 -31.07 21.51 -7.20
C PRO A 37 -29.57 21.85 -7.08
N ALA A 38 -29.15 22.84 -7.86
CA ALA A 38 -27.79 23.38 -7.86
C ALA A 38 -27.37 23.86 -6.45
N PRO A 39 -26.10 23.70 -6.04
CA PRO A 39 -25.62 24.29 -4.82
C PRO A 39 -25.67 25.82 -4.94
N GLN A 40 -26.56 26.43 -4.16
CA GLN A 40 -26.59 27.86 -3.90
C GLN A 40 -25.22 28.29 -3.37
N ARG A 41 -24.53 29.08 -4.19
CA ARG A 41 -23.29 29.77 -3.85
C ARG A 41 -23.64 30.90 -2.88
N GLY A 42 -23.77 30.56 -1.60
CA GLY A 42 -23.95 31.50 -0.51
C GLY A 42 -22.67 32.31 -0.27
N MET A 43 -22.66 33.55 -0.76
CA MET A 43 -21.78 34.60 -0.29
C MET A 43 -22.19 35.04 1.12
N MET A 44 -21.44 34.67 2.16
CA MET A 44 -21.44 35.26 3.51
C MET A 44 -20.13 34.78 4.19
N HIS A 45 -19.29 35.54 4.87
CA HIS A 45 -19.30 36.94 5.28
C HIS A 45 -17.85 37.38 5.45
N ARG A 46 -17.54 38.53 4.87
CA ARG A 46 -16.42 39.39 5.23
C ARG A 46 -16.66 39.88 6.66
N GLY A 47 -15.76 39.53 7.57
CA GLY A 47 -15.64 40.19 8.86
C GLY A 47 -15.76 39.25 10.06
N MET A 48 -14.62 38.92 10.67
CA MET A 48 -14.39 39.25 12.08
C MET A 48 -12.90 39.10 12.35
N MET A 49 -12.26 40.26 12.59
CA MET A 49 -10.97 40.32 13.22
C MET A 49 -11.13 39.90 14.68
N HIS A 50 -10.69 38.70 15.04
CA HIS A 50 -10.31 38.41 16.43
C HIS A 50 -8.81 38.62 16.60
N ARG A 51 -8.50 39.89 16.79
CA ARG A 51 -7.29 40.40 17.42
C ARG A 51 -7.26 39.87 18.87
N GLY A 52 -6.29 39.02 19.18
CA GLY A 52 -5.90 38.75 20.56
C GLY A 52 -6.32 37.40 21.14
N MET A 53 -5.74 36.31 20.63
CA MET A 53 -5.45 35.14 21.49
C MET A 53 -3.97 34.82 21.42
N MET A 54 -3.30 35.37 22.41
CA MET A 54 -2.11 34.91 23.11
C MET A 54 -1.21 33.89 22.38
N ARG A 55 -0.03 34.41 22.04
CA ARG A 55 1.27 33.74 22.15
C ARG A 55 1.29 32.68 23.28
N ARG A 56 1.17 31.41 22.92
CA ARG A 56 1.70 30.30 23.73
C ARG A 56 2.35 29.33 22.75
N GLY A 57 3.65 29.12 22.91
CA GLY A 57 4.55 28.61 21.87
C GLY A 57 4.05 27.37 21.14
N MET A 58 3.64 27.55 19.88
CA MET A 58 3.68 26.49 18.88
C MET A 58 5.14 26.27 18.51
N GLY A 59 5.79 25.33 19.19
CA GLY A 59 7.12 24.86 18.82
C GLY A 59 7.12 24.28 17.39
N PRO A 60 8.25 24.31 16.66
CA PRO A 60 8.38 23.83 15.28
C PRO A 60 8.39 22.29 15.20
N MET A 61 7.39 21.63 15.76
CA MET A 61 7.26 20.16 15.76
C MET A 61 5.85 19.74 15.36
N GLN A 62 5.51 19.79 14.06
CA GLN A 62 4.44 18.94 13.52
C GLN A 62 4.39 18.77 11.99
N GLN A 63 5.35 19.31 11.22
CA GLN A 63 5.44 19.00 9.78
C GLN A 63 6.36 17.82 9.45
N SER A 64 7.17 17.33 10.40
CA SER A 64 8.09 16.20 10.16
C SER A 64 7.43 14.82 10.22
N GLY A 65 6.10 14.73 10.45
CA GLY A 65 5.37 13.46 10.56
C GLY A 65 4.82 12.92 9.24
N ALA A 66 4.64 13.76 8.23
CA ALA A 66 4.06 13.33 6.95
C ALA A 66 5.09 12.60 6.06
N ALA A 67 6.36 13.03 6.09
CA ALA A 67 7.41 12.44 5.25
C ALA A 67 7.80 11.01 5.67
N MET A 68 7.66 10.64 6.95
CA MET A 68 7.94 9.27 7.40
C MET A 68 6.77 8.29 7.17
N ARG A 69 5.55 8.78 6.91
CA ARG A 69 4.40 7.90 6.64
C ARG A 69 4.37 7.34 5.23
N MET A 70 5.12 7.94 4.29
CA MET A 70 5.33 7.39 2.94
C MET A 70 6.46 6.35 2.88
N GLY A 71 7.33 6.27 3.89
CA GLY A 71 8.44 5.32 3.93
C GLY A 71 8.04 3.85 4.15
N GLY A 72 6.77 3.57 4.49
CA GLY A 72 6.27 2.22 4.71
C GLY A 72 5.69 1.53 3.46
N LEU A 73 5.42 2.29 2.38
CA LEU A 73 4.89 1.74 1.12
C LEU A 73 6.00 1.39 0.11
N MET A 74 7.23 1.82 0.38
CA MET A 74 8.44 1.46 -0.36
C MET A 74 9.28 0.48 0.47
N GLY A 75 8.64 -0.58 1.00
CA GLY A 75 9.38 -1.70 1.57
C GLY A 75 10.37 -2.23 0.52
N PRO A 76 11.63 -2.50 0.87
CA PRO A 76 12.63 -2.95 -0.08
C PRO A 76 12.22 -4.30 -0.65
N GLY A 77 11.66 -4.29 -1.87
CA GLY A 77 11.41 -5.53 -2.61
C GLY A 77 10.25 -5.49 -3.60
N HIS A 78 9.16 -4.78 -3.30
CA HIS A 78 7.96 -4.97 -4.11
C HIS A 78 7.95 -4.10 -5.37
N VAL A 79 8.14 -4.73 -6.53
CA VAL A 79 8.00 -4.08 -7.84
C VAL A 79 6.59 -4.34 -8.36
N GLY A 80 5.72 -3.35 -8.15
CA GLY A 80 4.36 -3.37 -8.69
C GLY A 80 4.28 -2.76 -10.11
N PRO A 81 3.17 -2.98 -10.83
CA PRO A 81 2.99 -2.47 -12.20
C PRO A 81 3.15 -0.95 -12.29
N ARG A 82 2.59 -0.20 -11.33
CA ARG A 82 2.68 1.27 -11.28
C ARG A 82 4.12 1.78 -11.22
N PHE A 83 5.01 1.05 -10.54
CA PHE A 83 6.43 1.39 -10.48
C PHE A 83 7.09 1.22 -11.85
N LEU A 84 6.81 0.12 -12.55
CA LEU A 84 7.36 -0.12 -13.89
C LEU A 84 6.82 0.87 -14.93
N ILE A 85 5.53 1.21 -14.88
CA ILE A 85 4.96 2.24 -15.76
C ILE A 85 5.66 3.59 -15.54
N GLY A 86 6.01 3.92 -14.30
CA GLY A 86 6.80 5.12 -13.98
C GLY A 86 8.25 5.07 -14.50
N LEU A 87 8.72 3.91 -14.96
CA LEU A 87 10.04 3.69 -15.57
C LEU A 87 9.91 3.33 -17.06
N LYS A 88 8.81 3.74 -17.72
CA LYS A 88 8.52 3.39 -19.11
C LYS A 88 9.71 3.70 -20.02
N ASP A 89 10.24 4.92 -19.93
CA ASP A 89 11.29 5.39 -20.83
C ASP A 89 12.63 4.72 -20.50
N GLU A 90 12.93 4.52 -19.21
CA GLU A 90 14.19 3.91 -18.78
C GLU A 90 14.22 2.40 -19.03
N LEU A 91 13.08 1.70 -19.02
CA LEU A 91 12.98 0.28 -19.37
C LEU A 91 12.61 0.05 -20.84
N GLU A 92 12.41 1.12 -21.61
CA GLU A 92 11.99 1.05 -23.01
C GLU A 92 10.74 0.15 -23.16
N LEU A 93 9.73 0.36 -22.31
CA LEU A 93 8.52 -0.44 -22.35
C LEU A 93 7.71 -0.10 -23.61
N SER A 94 7.35 -1.13 -24.37
CA SER A 94 6.40 -1.02 -25.48
C SER A 94 5.01 -0.61 -24.98
N ASP A 95 4.20 -0.02 -25.86
CA ASP A 95 2.83 0.38 -25.52
C ASP A 95 1.99 -0.84 -25.14
N GLU A 96 2.19 -2.00 -25.79
CA GLU A 96 1.52 -3.25 -25.44
C GLU A 96 1.90 -3.73 -24.02
N GLN A 97 3.15 -3.58 -23.62
CA GLN A 97 3.59 -3.89 -22.25
C GLN A 97 2.94 -2.95 -21.24
N VAL A 98 2.89 -1.65 -21.54
CA VAL A 98 2.24 -0.65 -20.68
C VAL A 98 0.76 -0.99 -20.48
N THR A 99 0.02 -1.26 -21.55
CA THR A 99 -1.40 -1.65 -21.46
C THR A 99 -1.60 -2.92 -20.62
N ARG A 100 -0.71 -3.92 -20.74
CA ARG A 100 -0.77 -5.13 -19.91
C ARG A 100 -0.52 -4.82 -18.42
N LEU A 101 0.45 -3.95 -18.12
CA LEU A 101 0.75 -3.53 -16.76
C LEU A 101 -0.40 -2.75 -16.12
N GLU A 102 -1.07 -1.88 -16.89
CA GLU A 102 -2.27 -1.16 -16.45
C GLU A 102 -3.42 -2.13 -16.11
N GLY A 103 -3.67 -3.11 -16.97
CA GLY A 103 -4.69 -4.15 -16.71
C GLY A 103 -4.40 -4.97 -15.45
N ILE A 104 -3.13 -5.32 -15.19
CA ILE A 104 -2.72 -5.98 -13.94
C ILE A 104 -2.97 -5.05 -12.74
N GLN A 105 -2.62 -3.76 -12.86
CA GLN A 105 -2.82 -2.77 -11.80
C GLN A 105 -4.29 -2.60 -11.43
N GLU A 106 -5.16 -2.43 -12.42
CA GLU A 106 -6.60 -2.24 -12.22
C GLU A 106 -7.24 -3.45 -11.55
N SER A 107 -6.93 -4.65 -12.07
CA SER A 107 -7.42 -5.92 -11.52
C SER A 107 -6.98 -6.10 -10.06
N HIS A 108 -5.70 -5.82 -9.77
CA HIS A 108 -5.18 -5.89 -8.41
C HIS A 108 -5.84 -4.85 -7.50
N HIS A 109 -6.05 -3.62 -7.98
CA HIS A 109 -6.69 -2.56 -7.21
C HIS A 109 -8.13 -2.94 -6.82
N ALA A 110 -8.89 -3.50 -7.74
CA ALA A 110 -10.24 -4.00 -7.48
C ALA A 110 -10.22 -5.10 -6.40
N LEU A 111 -9.36 -6.11 -6.54
CA LEU A 111 -9.20 -7.19 -5.56
C LEU A 111 -8.81 -6.64 -4.17
N MET A 112 -7.83 -5.74 -4.11
CA MET A 112 -7.36 -5.16 -2.87
C MET A 112 -8.39 -4.27 -2.19
N THR A 113 -9.31 -3.67 -2.94
CA THR A 113 -10.44 -2.92 -2.38
C THR A 113 -11.35 -3.88 -1.60
N GLY A 114 -11.76 -4.99 -2.23
CA GLY A 114 -12.58 -6.01 -1.56
C GLY A 114 -11.90 -6.63 -0.33
N LEU A 115 -10.59 -6.93 -0.41
CA LEU A 115 -9.84 -7.46 0.74
C LEU A 115 -9.71 -6.45 1.88
N ARG A 116 -9.58 -5.15 1.59
CA ARG A 116 -9.56 -4.11 2.64
C ARG A 116 -10.92 -3.96 3.33
N GLU A 117 -12.01 -4.06 2.58
CA GLU A 117 -13.35 -4.05 3.15
C GLU A 117 -13.57 -5.26 4.07
N GLN A 118 -13.14 -6.46 3.66
CA GLN A 118 -13.16 -7.66 4.51
C GLN A 118 -12.33 -7.48 5.78
N MET A 119 -11.13 -6.91 5.65
CA MET A 119 -10.27 -6.59 6.80
C MET A 119 -10.95 -5.64 7.79
N GLN A 120 -11.63 -4.60 7.29
CA GLN A 120 -12.36 -3.64 8.12
C GLN A 120 -13.49 -4.33 8.86
N LYS A 121 -14.31 -5.13 8.17
CA LYS A 121 -15.37 -5.93 8.79
C LYS A 121 -14.85 -6.88 9.86
N GLY A 122 -13.73 -7.57 9.61
CA GLY A 122 -13.10 -8.44 10.61
C GLY A 122 -12.62 -7.67 11.85
N HIS A 123 -12.10 -6.46 11.67
CA HIS A 123 -11.72 -5.60 12.80
C HIS A 123 -12.93 -5.06 13.58
N GLU A 124 -14.03 -4.75 12.90
CA GLU A 124 -15.30 -4.36 13.53
C GLU A 124 -15.88 -5.53 14.34
N ALA A 125 -15.97 -6.73 13.75
CA ALA A 125 -16.43 -7.93 14.44
C ALA A 125 -15.59 -8.25 15.68
N LEU A 126 -14.26 -8.16 15.58
CA LEU A 126 -13.37 -8.35 16.73
C LEU A 126 -13.63 -7.33 17.84
N ARG A 127 -13.89 -6.07 17.47
CA ARG A 127 -14.21 -5.01 18.43
C ARG A 127 -15.55 -5.29 19.13
N GLU A 128 -16.57 -5.71 18.39
CA GLU A 128 -17.89 -6.03 18.92
C GLU A 128 -17.85 -7.25 19.85
N ALA A 129 -17.23 -8.34 19.42
CA ALA A 129 -17.04 -9.54 20.23
C ALA A 129 -16.32 -9.24 21.55
N ARG A 130 -15.32 -8.34 21.52
CA ARG A 130 -14.63 -7.88 22.72
C ARG A 130 -15.53 -7.07 23.66
N ILE A 131 -16.46 -6.27 23.15
CA ILE A 131 -17.41 -5.52 23.98
C ILE A 131 -18.41 -6.47 24.65
N ALA A 132 -18.76 -7.57 23.96
CA ALA A 132 -19.68 -8.58 24.45
C ALA A 132 -19.04 -9.64 25.36
N ASP A 133 -17.73 -9.58 25.60
CA ASP A 133 -16.94 -10.63 26.26
C ASP A 133 -17.14 -12.04 25.63
N ASP A 134 -17.41 -12.09 24.31
CA ASP A 134 -17.60 -13.32 23.55
C ASP A 134 -16.26 -13.80 22.96
N TYR A 135 -15.60 -14.70 23.68
CA TYR A 135 -14.30 -15.25 23.27
C TYR A 135 -14.36 -16.12 22.01
N GLY A 136 -15.49 -16.80 21.75
CA GLY A 136 -15.66 -17.60 20.54
C GLY A 136 -15.69 -16.71 19.29
N ALA A 137 -16.52 -15.67 19.33
CA ALA A 137 -16.59 -14.69 18.25
C ALA A 137 -15.29 -13.90 18.06
N MET A 138 -14.53 -13.65 19.14
CA MET A 138 -13.20 -13.04 19.03
C MET A 138 -12.21 -13.94 18.27
N GLU A 139 -12.19 -15.24 18.56
CA GLU A 139 -11.33 -16.20 17.87
C GLU A 139 -11.65 -16.26 16.37
N GLU A 140 -12.93 -16.39 16.01
CA GLU A 140 -13.39 -16.38 14.62
C GLU A 140 -12.98 -15.11 13.87
N ALA A 141 -13.16 -13.94 14.49
CA ALA A 141 -12.78 -12.66 13.88
C ALA A 141 -11.26 -12.53 13.69
N ILE A 142 -10.45 -13.04 14.63
CA ILE A 142 -8.99 -13.09 14.51
C ILE A 142 -8.57 -13.99 13.35
N GLU A 143 -9.17 -15.17 13.21
CA GLU A 143 -8.91 -16.08 12.11
C GLU A 143 -9.25 -15.45 10.75
N GLU A 144 -10.38 -14.78 10.64
CA GLU A 144 -10.81 -14.13 9.41
C GLU A 144 -9.87 -12.98 9.00
N VAL A 145 -9.44 -12.16 9.97
CA VAL A 145 -8.40 -11.14 9.75
C VAL A 145 -7.09 -11.78 9.29
N GLY A 146 -6.69 -12.89 9.92
CA GLY A 146 -5.50 -13.65 9.55
C GLY A 146 -5.56 -14.15 8.10
N ARG A 147 -6.67 -14.78 7.72
CA ARG A 147 -6.95 -15.28 6.37
C ARG A 147 -6.91 -14.17 5.33
N THR A 148 -7.56 -13.04 5.60
CA THR A 148 -7.58 -11.87 4.72
C THR A 148 -6.16 -11.33 4.51
N ARG A 149 -5.34 -11.25 5.56
CA ARG A 149 -3.93 -10.82 5.44
C ARG A 149 -3.12 -11.76 4.56
N THR A 150 -3.30 -13.07 4.71
CA THR A 150 -2.65 -14.08 3.86
C THR A 150 -3.07 -13.92 2.40
N GLN A 151 -4.35 -13.66 2.11
CA GLN A 151 -4.83 -13.42 0.76
C GLN A 151 -4.21 -12.15 0.15
N MET A 152 -4.13 -11.05 0.90
CA MET A 152 -3.45 -9.83 0.46
C MET A 152 -1.97 -10.10 0.14
N ALA A 153 -1.26 -10.86 0.98
CA ALA A 153 0.13 -11.22 0.75
C ALA A 153 0.32 -12.07 -0.53
N ARG A 154 -0.55 -13.06 -0.75
CA ARG A 154 -0.53 -13.89 -1.98
C ARG A 154 -0.82 -13.04 -3.22
N SER A 155 -1.82 -12.18 -3.16
CA SER A 155 -2.18 -11.25 -4.24
C SER A 155 -0.99 -10.37 -4.65
N MET A 156 -0.25 -9.83 -3.67
CA MET A 156 0.97 -9.07 -3.96
C MET A 156 2.00 -9.93 -4.71
N LEU A 157 2.30 -11.14 -4.24
CA LEU A 157 3.25 -12.04 -4.92
C LEU A 157 2.80 -12.42 -6.34
N ASP A 158 1.51 -12.65 -6.53
CA ASP A 158 0.96 -12.98 -7.85
C ASP A 158 1.10 -11.81 -8.83
N VAL A 159 0.82 -10.58 -8.36
CA VAL A 159 1.02 -9.36 -9.15
C VAL A 159 2.47 -9.14 -9.50
N GLU A 160 3.39 -9.35 -8.56
CA GLU A 160 4.83 -9.25 -8.86
C GLU A 160 5.26 -10.27 -9.92
N ARG A 161 4.81 -11.53 -9.82
CA ARG A 161 5.08 -12.55 -10.83
C ARG A 161 4.50 -12.18 -12.20
N GLN A 162 3.25 -11.74 -12.26
CA GLN A 162 2.60 -11.31 -13.49
C GLN A 162 3.34 -10.11 -14.12
N THR A 163 3.69 -9.12 -13.30
CA THR A 163 4.44 -7.93 -13.70
C THR A 163 5.79 -8.31 -14.32
N GLN A 164 6.55 -9.20 -13.69
CA GLN A 164 7.85 -9.68 -14.21
C GLN A 164 7.71 -10.50 -15.50
N SER A 165 6.57 -11.16 -15.72
CA SER A 165 6.31 -11.94 -16.94
C SER A 165 6.05 -11.07 -18.18
N VAL A 166 5.65 -9.80 -17.99
CA VAL A 166 5.45 -8.84 -19.08
C VAL A 166 6.79 -8.31 -19.63
N LEU A 167 7.85 -8.32 -18.80
CA LEU A 167 9.17 -7.83 -19.17
C LEU A 167 9.97 -8.84 -20.01
N SER A 168 10.80 -8.31 -20.90
CA SER A 168 11.82 -9.10 -21.61
C SER A 168 12.93 -9.53 -20.65
N ALA A 169 13.80 -10.45 -21.10
CA ALA A 169 14.96 -10.88 -20.31
C ALA A 169 15.91 -9.72 -20.01
N ASP A 170 16.18 -8.86 -21.00
CA ASP A 170 17.08 -7.72 -20.86
C ASP A 170 16.50 -6.64 -19.92
N GLN A 171 15.20 -6.38 -20.01
CA GLN A 171 14.49 -5.47 -19.12
C GLN A 171 14.53 -5.96 -17.66
N ARG A 172 14.36 -7.27 -17.43
CA ARG A 172 14.50 -7.87 -16.10
C ARG A 172 15.92 -7.73 -15.55
N ALA A 173 16.94 -8.02 -16.36
CA ALA A 173 18.33 -7.86 -15.95
C ALA A 173 18.66 -6.41 -15.58
N LYS A 174 18.15 -5.44 -16.36
CA LYS A 174 18.29 -4.00 -16.08
C LYS A 174 17.62 -3.63 -14.75
N LEU A 175 16.38 -4.07 -14.54
CA LEU A 175 15.65 -3.85 -13.29
C LEU A 175 16.36 -4.45 -12.07
N ASP A 176 16.90 -5.66 -12.19
CA ASP A 176 17.62 -6.33 -11.10
C ASP A 176 18.92 -5.59 -10.74
N SER A 177 19.64 -5.07 -11.73
CA SER A 177 20.83 -4.23 -11.47
C SER A 177 20.50 -2.97 -10.65
N TRP A 178 19.34 -2.35 -10.92
CA TRP A 178 18.87 -1.20 -10.15
C TRP A 178 18.44 -1.58 -8.74
N ARG A 179 17.79 -2.73 -8.57
CA ARG A 179 17.41 -3.26 -7.24
C ARG A 179 18.65 -3.49 -6.38
N GLU A 180 19.70 -4.07 -6.94
CA GLU A 180 20.98 -4.24 -6.25
C GLU A 180 21.62 -2.91 -5.88
N GLY A 181 21.68 -1.97 -6.82
CA GLY A 181 22.19 -0.61 -6.57
C GLY A 181 21.43 0.12 -5.46
N ALA A 182 20.09 0.07 -5.52
CA ALA A 182 19.22 0.66 -4.49
C ALA A 182 19.40 -0.02 -3.13
N ARG A 183 19.54 -1.35 -3.09
CA ARG A 183 19.80 -2.09 -1.86
C ARG A 183 21.12 -1.69 -1.21
N LEU A 184 22.18 -1.53 -1.99
CA LEU A 184 23.48 -1.07 -1.51
C LEU A 184 23.40 0.38 -0.98
N PHE A 185 22.69 1.26 -1.69
CA PHE A 185 22.48 2.64 -1.27
C PHE A 185 21.70 2.73 0.06
N LEU A 186 20.59 1.97 0.18
CA LEU A 186 19.81 1.92 1.42
C LEU A 186 20.62 1.36 2.59
N ARG A 187 21.42 0.32 2.36
CA ARG A 187 22.32 -0.24 3.39
C ARG A 187 23.31 0.80 3.87
N ARG A 188 23.97 1.52 2.96
CA ARG A 188 24.91 2.59 3.29
C ARG A 188 24.24 3.75 4.03
N GLY A 189 23.02 4.13 3.62
CA GLY A 189 22.23 5.16 4.30
C GLY A 189 21.86 4.80 5.74
N LEU A 190 21.53 3.53 5.99
CA LEU A 190 21.26 3.02 7.33
C LEU A 190 22.51 2.99 8.22
N GLU A 191 23.66 2.62 7.66
CA GLU A 191 24.95 2.64 8.37
C GLU A 191 25.33 4.07 8.79
N MET A 192 25.19 5.05 7.90
CA MET A 192 25.43 6.47 8.21
C MET A 192 24.46 6.99 9.29
N ARG A 193 23.17 6.61 9.23
CA ARG A 193 22.18 6.99 10.24
C ARG A 193 22.44 6.34 11.59
N ARG A 194 22.99 5.12 11.61
CA ARG A 194 23.41 4.41 12.83
C ARG A 194 24.61 5.10 13.48
N GLY A 195 25.58 5.55 12.70
CA GLY A 195 26.71 6.35 13.18
C GLY A 195 26.29 7.70 13.80
N MET A 196 25.30 8.38 13.21
CA MET A 196 24.77 9.65 13.73
C MET A 196 23.93 9.53 15.01
N ARG A 197 23.39 8.34 15.34
CA ARG A 197 22.60 8.10 16.56
C ARG A 197 23.36 7.39 17.68
N GLY A 198 24.55 6.84 17.40
CA GLY A 198 25.24 5.87 18.25
C GLY A 198 26.43 6.40 19.06
N GLU A 199 26.96 7.58 18.75
CA GLU A 199 28.15 8.12 19.45
C GLU A 199 27.85 9.45 20.16
N GLY A 200 26.66 9.51 20.74
CA GLY A 200 26.18 10.59 21.62
C GLY A 200 26.51 10.39 23.10
N ASP A 201 27.39 9.44 23.44
CA ASP A 201 28.18 9.49 24.68
C ASP A 201 29.36 10.48 24.57
N GLY A 202 29.30 11.39 23.59
CA GLY A 202 30.00 12.65 23.66
C GLY A 202 29.62 13.37 24.97
N PRO A 203 30.58 13.77 25.82
CA PRO A 203 30.37 14.24 27.20
C PRO A 203 29.79 15.66 27.28
N GLY A 204 28.66 15.93 26.63
CA GLY A 204 28.16 17.29 26.52
C GLY A 204 26.73 17.39 26.05
N MET A 205 25.76 17.02 26.87
CA MET A 205 24.44 17.68 27.01
C MET A 205 23.71 17.14 28.26
N ARG A 206 24.42 17.09 29.40
CA ARG A 206 23.73 17.20 30.68
C ARG A 206 23.23 18.64 30.78
N MET A 207 22.12 18.95 30.13
CA MET A 207 21.31 20.10 30.51
C MET A 207 20.99 19.86 31.98
N ARG A 208 21.75 20.53 32.84
CA ARG A 208 21.41 20.76 34.23
C ARG A 208 20.00 21.31 34.22
N GLN A 209 19.02 20.43 34.44
CA GLN A 209 17.73 20.83 34.95
C GLN A 209 18.03 21.44 36.31
N ARG A 210 18.31 22.75 36.32
CA ARG A 210 18.21 23.56 37.52
C ARG A 210 16.77 23.38 37.97
N ARG A 211 16.57 22.51 38.95
CA ARG A 211 15.33 22.43 39.71
C ARG A 211 15.08 23.85 40.22
N HIS A 212 14.08 24.51 39.66
CA HIS A 212 13.58 25.74 40.22
C HIS A 212 12.83 25.33 41.49
N GLN A 213 13.52 25.41 42.63
CA GLN A 213 12.92 25.20 43.93
C GLN A 213 12.13 26.47 44.24
N PRO A 214 10.79 26.42 44.33
CA PRO A 214 10.01 27.59 44.70
C PRO A 214 10.36 27.99 46.14
N PRO A 215 10.39 29.30 46.45
CA PRO A 215 10.59 29.76 47.82
C PRO A 215 9.45 29.24 48.69
N GLY A 216 9.80 28.60 49.81
CA GLY A 216 8.83 28.21 50.82
C GLY A 216 8.28 29.46 51.51
N ASN A 217 6.96 29.57 51.56
CA ASN A 217 6.29 30.58 52.38
C ASN A 217 6.31 30.08 53.83
N GLY A 218 7.07 30.75 54.68
CA GLY A 218 6.95 30.72 56.13
C GLY A 218 6.20 31.95 56.63
#